data_AF-A0A9C9BZV4-F1
#
_entry.id   AF-A0A9C9BZV4-F1
#
_cell.length_a   1.000
_cell.length_b   1.000
_cell.length_c   1.000
_cell.angle_alpha   90.00
_cell.angle_beta   90.00
_cell.angle_gamma   90.00
#
_symmetry.space_group_name_H-M   'P 1'
#
loop_
_entity.id
_entity.type
_entity.pdbx_description
1 polymer ?
#
loop_
_entity_poly.entity_id
_entity_poly.type
_entity_poly.pdbx_seq_one_letter_code
_entity_poly.pdbx_strand_id
1 'polypeptide(L)'
;MKRTSALFFILVSLFFTGTALAASTGDKPAVSEQSDYAHTLSSLSKEEQKWFKTFQEGTFLIDGWQSITEELLASTPKNLREHQKKRLDQLGLKIGMEWSKDNDIRRVDTRMLQHWGKTLKKIAKKNPAQLPEVIVSIDRELNNLLN
;
A
#
# COMPACT_ATOMS: atom_id res chain seq x y z
N MET A 1 15.87 0.35 23.12
CA MET A 1 14.77 -0.37 23.81
C MET A 1 14.14 -1.32 22.81
N LYS A 2 13.82 -2.55 23.23
CA LYS A 2 13.36 -3.63 22.34
C LYS A 2 11.90 -3.39 21.95
N ARG A 3 11.60 -3.35 20.65
CA ARG A 3 10.23 -3.25 20.11
C ARG A 3 9.41 -4.46 20.60
N THR A 4 8.66 -4.27 21.69
CA THR A 4 7.71 -5.27 22.18
C THR A 4 6.53 -5.32 21.23
N SER A 5 6.23 -6.55 20.81
CA SER A 5 5.15 -6.96 19.92
C SER A 5 3.86 -6.19 20.16
N ALA A 6 3.51 -5.28 19.24
CA ALA A 6 2.14 -4.80 19.14
C ALA A 6 1.33 -5.90 18.44
N LEU A 7 0.53 -6.59 19.24
CA LEU A 7 -0.42 -7.64 18.89
C LEU A 7 -1.10 -7.40 17.53
N PHE A 8 -0.82 -8.31 16.60
CA PHE A 8 -1.47 -8.46 15.31
C PHE A 8 -2.87 -9.03 15.55
N PHE A 9 -3.93 -8.27 15.25
CA PHE A 9 -5.31 -8.74 15.35
C PHE A 9 -5.95 -8.98 13.99
N ILE A 10 -6.67 -10.09 13.98
CA ILE A 10 -7.21 -10.88 12.89
C ILE A 10 -8.43 -10.21 12.26
N LEU A 11 -8.49 -10.18 10.92
CA LEU A 11 -9.77 -10.13 10.23
C LEU A 11 -9.78 -11.21 9.14
N VAL A 12 -10.61 -12.22 9.39
CA VAL A 12 -10.91 -13.32 8.47
C VAL A 12 -11.66 -12.73 7.26
N SER A 13 -11.12 -12.94 6.06
CA SER A 13 -11.88 -12.74 4.82
C SER A 13 -12.06 -14.09 4.13
N LEU A 14 -13.34 -14.41 3.94
CA LEU A 14 -13.86 -15.62 3.33
C LEU A 14 -13.33 -15.83 1.90
N PHE A 15 -13.03 -17.08 1.59
CA PHE A 15 -12.65 -17.57 0.27
C PHE A 15 -13.67 -17.15 -0.79
N PHE A 16 -13.19 -16.54 -1.87
CA PHE A 16 -13.87 -16.57 -3.16
C PHE A 16 -12.96 -17.29 -4.16
N THR A 17 -13.31 -18.53 -4.46
CA THR A 17 -12.78 -19.29 -5.59
C THR A 17 -13.38 -18.71 -6.87
N GLY A 18 -12.53 -18.15 -7.72
CA GLY A 18 -12.90 -17.63 -9.03
C GLY A 18 -11.86 -18.02 -10.07
N THR A 19 -12.30 -18.83 -11.02
CA THR A 19 -11.55 -19.43 -12.13
C THR A 19 -10.83 -18.42 -13.02
N ALA A 20 -9.59 -18.73 -13.39
CA ALA A 20 -8.79 -17.97 -14.34
C ALA A 20 -9.27 -18.18 -15.79
N LEU A 21 -9.35 -17.08 -16.56
CA LEU A 21 -9.36 -17.13 -18.02
C LEU A 21 -8.42 -16.06 -18.58
N ALA A 22 -7.68 -16.45 -19.62
CA ALA A 22 -6.44 -15.86 -20.08
C ALA A 22 -6.59 -14.65 -21.03
N ALA A 23 -5.51 -13.87 -21.05
CA ALA A 23 -4.88 -13.11 -22.14
C ALA A 23 -5.58 -11.88 -22.75
N SER A 24 -4.90 -10.73 -22.65
CA SER A 24 -4.58 -9.92 -23.84
C SER A 24 -3.29 -9.13 -23.64
N THR A 25 -2.34 -9.33 -24.55
CA THR A 25 -1.12 -8.56 -24.79
C THR A 25 -1.45 -7.10 -25.11
N GLY A 26 -0.78 -6.17 -24.43
CA GLY A 26 -0.80 -4.73 -24.69
C GLY A 26 0.35 -4.08 -23.94
N ASP A 27 1.11 -3.23 -24.62
CA ASP A 27 2.40 -2.65 -24.20
C ASP A 27 2.51 -2.30 -22.72
N LYS A 28 3.53 -2.88 -22.08
CA LYS A 28 3.80 -2.79 -20.64
C LYS A 28 4.80 -1.65 -20.38
N PRO A 29 4.47 -0.61 -19.59
CA PRO A 29 5.51 0.19 -18.95
C PRO A 29 6.04 -0.60 -17.75
N ALA A 30 6.76 -1.69 -18.00
CA ALA A 30 7.31 -2.55 -16.94
C ALA A 30 8.55 -1.95 -16.26
N VAL A 31 9.10 -0.88 -16.84
CA VAL A 31 10.49 -0.44 -16.59
C VAL A 31 10.59 0.54 -15.42
N SER A 32 9.50 1.17 -14.93
CA SER A 32 9.58 2.20 -13.87
C SER A 32 9.27 1.71 -12.45
N GLU A 33 8.32 0.78 -12.25
CA GLU A 33 7.90 0.40 -10.90
C GLU A 33 8.91 -0.50 -10.19
N GLN A 34 9.47 -1.47 -10.93
CA GLN A 34 10.48 -2.37 -10.40
C GLN A 34 11.78 -1.63 -10.09
N SER A 35 12.14 -0.62 -10.90
CA SER A 35 13.31 0.23 -10.65
C SER A 35 13.12 1.09 -9.41
N ASP A 36 11.94 1.70 -9.24
CA ASP A 36 11.66 2.58 -8.10
C ASP A 36 11.67 1.80 -6.79
N TYR A 37 11.14 0.57 -6.79
CA TYR A 37 11.18 -0.32 -5.64
C TYR A 37 12.61 -0.77 -5.30
N ALA A 38 13.38 -1.22 -6.29
CA ALA A 38 14.76 -1.66 -6.10
C ALA A 38 15.66 -0.52 -5.62
N HIS A 39 15.50 0.66 -6.22
CA HIS A 39 16.18 1.88 -5.79
C HIS A 39 15.81 2.25 -4.35
N THR A 40 14.52 2.24 -4.02
CA THR A 40 14.02 2.50 -2.65
C THR A 40 14.68 1.54 -1.65
N LEU A 41 14.64 0.23 -1.90
CA LEU A 41 15.26 -0.76 -1.02
C LEU A 41 16.75 -0.52 -0.80
N SER A 42 17.48 -0.08 -1.84
CA SER A 42 18.92 0.17 -1.73
C SER A 42 19.28 1.35 -0.84
N SER A 43 18.34 2.29 -0.65
CA SER A 43 18.53 3.49 0.20
C SER A 43 18.18 3.27 1.68
N LEU A 44 17.58 2.12 2.02
CA LEU A 44 17.14 1.79 3.39
C LEU A 44 18.20 0.96 4.13
N SER A 45 18.27 1.08 5.45
CA SER A 45 19.05 0.15 6.30
C SER A 45 18.49 -1.28 6.22
N LYS A 46 19.26 -2.28 6.66
CA LYS A 46 18.81 -3.69 6.62
C LYS A 46 17.54 -3.94 7.44
N GLU A 47 17.38 -3.25 8.56
CA GLU A 47 16.17 -3.35 9.38
C GLU A 47 14.98 -2.70 8.68
N GLU A 48 15.15 -1.48 8.15
CA GLU A 48 14.11 -0.80 7.39
C GLU A 48 13.71 -1.58 6.14
N GLN A 49 14.65 -2.20 5.43
CA GLN A 49 14.35 -3.09 4.29
C GLN A 49 13.42 -4.23 4.68
N LYS A 50 13.66 -4.86 5.84
CA LYS A 50 12.81 -5.94 6.35
C LYS A 50 11.40 -5.44 6.62
N TRP A 51 11.25 -4.33 7.33
CA TRP A 51 9.94 -3.78 7.68
C TRP A 51 9.20 -3.20 6.49
N PHE A 52 9.92 -2.57 5.56
CA PHE A 52 9.38 -2.11 4.29
C PHE A 52 8.83 -3.27 3.48
N LYS A 53 9.58 -4.38 3.38
CA LYS A 53 9.10 -5.60 2.73
C LYS A 53 7.85 -6.15 3.41
N THR A 54 7.82 -6.21 4.75
CA THR A 54 6.63 -6.61 5.51
C THR A 54 5.43 -5.70 5.26
N PHE A 55 5.63 -4.39 5.12
CA PHE A 55 4.55 -3.47 4.77
C PHE A 55 4.00 -3.73 3.34
N GLN A 56 4.89 -3.99 2.39
CA GLN A 56 4.54 -4.19 0.99
C GLN A 56 3.84 -5.52 0.74
N GLU A 57 4.41 -6.60 1.25
CA GLU A 57 3.94 -7.98 1.04
C GLU A 57 2.91 -8.41 2.08
N GLY A 58 2.89 -7.76 3.23
CA GLY A 58 2.04 -8.14 4.35
C GLY A 58 2.64 -9.29 5.15
N THR A 59 1.76 -9.98 5.86
CA THR A 59 2.07 -11.19 6.63
C THR A 59 1.00 -12.23 6.35
N PHE A 60 1.17 -13.43 6.91
CA PHE A 60 0.15 -14.48 6.81
C PHE A 60 -1.26 -14.04 7.25
N LEU A 61 -1.37 -13.06 8.16
CA LEU A 61 -2.65 -12.63 8.74
C LEU A 61 -3.11 -11.25 8.30
N ILE A 62 -2.26 -10.47 7.64
CA ILE A 62 -2.54 -9.06 7.30
C ILE A 62 -2.09 -8.81 5.87
N ASP A 63 -3.02 -8.36 5.04
CA ASP A 63 -2.75 -7.93 3.67
C ASP A 63 -1.65 -6.88 3.63
N GLY A 64 -0.71 -7.06 2.71
CA GLY A 64 0.28 -6.04 2.36
C GLY A 64 -0.32 -4.93 1.52
N TRP A 65 0.44 -3.84 1.39
CA TRP A 65 0.07 -2.73 0.52
C TRP A 65 -0.19 -3.16 -0.94
N GLN A 66 0.54 -4.16 -1.44
CA GLN A 66 0.36 -4.69 -2.79
C GLN A 66 -1.03 -5.32 -2.96
N SER A 67 -1.43 -6.21 -2.05
CA SER A 67 -2.76 -6.83 -2.08
C SER A 67 -3.89 -5.81 -1.90
N ILE A 68 -3.71 -4.82 -1.02
CA ILE A 68 -4.67 -3.73 -0.87
C ILE A 68 -4.79 -2.94 -2.18
N THR A 69 -3.68 -2.64 -2.84
CA THR A 69 -3.65 -1.91 -4.12
C THR A 69 -4.40 -2.67 -5.21
N GLU A 70 -4.21 -3.99 -5.30
CA GLU A 70 -4.95 -4.85 -6.24
C GLU A 70 -6.46 -4.82 -5.98
N GLU A 71 -6.89 -4.92 -4.72
CA GLU A 71 -8.30 -4.84 -4.33
C GLU A 71 -8.94 -3.49 -4.73
N LEU A 72 -8.21 -2.39 -4.49
CA LEU A 72 -8.66 -1.04 -4.86
C LEU A 72 -8.77 -0.86 -6.37
N LEU A 73 -7.80 -1.38 -7.14
CA LEU A 73 -7.79 -1.28 -8.60
C LEU A 73 -8.87 -2.15 -9.25
N ALA A 74 -9.24 -3.28 -8.64
CA ALA A 74 -10.35 -4.11 -9.11
C ALA A 74 -11.69 -3.35 -9.11
N SER A 75 -11.87 -2.41 -8.17
CA SER A 75 -13.06 -1.56 -8.06
C SER A 75 -12.97 -0.25 -8.87
N THR A 76 -11.83 0.01 -9.50
CA THR A 76 -11.56 1.27 -10.24
C THR A 76 -11.96 1.14 -11.72
N PRO A 77 -12.67 2.12 -12.32
CA PRO A 77 -12.99 2.12 -13.74
C PRO A 77 -11.77 1.92 -14.64
N LYS A 78 -11.88 1.09 -15.68
CA LYS A 78 -10.73 0.65 -16.50
C LYS A 78 -9.88 1.79 -17.04
N ASN A 79 -10.51 2.88 -17.45
CA ASN A 79 -9.85 4.08 -17.99
C ASN A 79 -9.05 4.88 -16.95
N LEU A 80 -9.28 4.64 -15.65
CA LEU A 80 -8.58 5.30 -14.56
C LEU A 80 -7.54 4.41 -13.86
N ARG A 81 -7.54 3.09 -14.12
CA ARG A 81 -6.74 2.12 -13.36
C ARG A 81 -5.24 2.39 -13.41
N GLU A 82 -4.65 2.63 -14.58
CA GLU A 82 -3.20 2.88 -14.71
C GLU A 82 -2.76 4.12 -13.93
N HIS A 83 -3.51 5.22 -14.07
CA HIS A 83 -3.25 6.44 -13.34
C HIS A 83 -3.41 6.25 -11.82
N GLN A 84 -4.44 5.49 -11.43
CA GLN A 84 -4.72 5.22 -10.03
C GLN A 84 -3.66 4.30 -9.40
N LYS A 85 -3.17 3.34 -10.17
CA LYS A 85 -2.10 2.41 -9.78
C LYS A 85 -0.82 3.19 -9.48
N LYS A 86 -0.39 4.07 -10.40
CA LYS A 86 0.78 4.91 -10.18
C LYS A 86 0.71 5.73 -8.88
N ARG A 87 -0.46 6.30 -8.57
CA ARG A 87 -0.67 7.03 -7.31
C ARG A 87 -0.58 6.14 -6.08
N LEU A 88 -1.17 4.95 -6.13
CA LEU A 88 -1.13 3.98 -5.03
C LEU A 88 0.28 3.44 -4.81
N ASP A 89 1.04 3.19 -5.88
CA ASP A 89 2.43 2.74 -5.79
C ASP A 89 3.30 3.82 -5.14
N GLN A 90 3.21 5.07 -5.62
CA GLN A 90 3.94 6.19 -5.03
C GLN A 90 3.58 6.41 -3.56
N LEU A 91 2.28 6.34 -3.23
CA LEU A 91 1.83 6.47 -1.85
C LEU A 91 2.37 5.34 -0.97
N GLY A 92 2.31 4.10 -1.46
CA GLY A 92 2.86 2.93 -0.78
C GLY A 92 4.35 3.02 -0.52
N LEU A 93 5.14 3.51 -1.48
CA LEU A 93 6.57 3.74 -1.30
C LEU A 93 6.80 4.73 -0.15
N LYS A 94 6.16 5.91 -0.18
CA LYS A 94 6.34 6.93 0.86
C LYS A 94 5.93 6.45 2.25
N ILE A 95 4.73 5.85 2.36
CA ILE A 95 4.22 5.31 3.63
C ILE A 95 5.15 4.23 4.15
N GLY A 96 5.52 3.26 3.30
CA GLY A 96 6.36 2.14 3.68
C GLY A 96 7.74 2.59 4.15
N MET A 97 8.35 3.54 3.44
CA MET A 97 9.66 4.10 3.80
C MET A 97 9.62 4.80 5.15
N GLU A 98 8.57 5.56 5.44
CA GLU A 98 8.46 6.25 6.72
C GLU A 98 8.16 5.28 7.86
N TRP A 99 7.21 4.36 7.65
CA TRP A 99 6.78 3.44 8.69
C TRP A 99 7.83 2.40 9.07
N SER A 100 8.74 2.07 8.14
CA SER A 100 9.82 1.09 8.35
C SER A 100 10.95 1.60 9.26
N LYS A 101 11.04 2.92 9.46
CA LYS A 101 11.99 3.57 10.38
C LYS A 101 11.80 3.11 11.82
N ASP A 102 12.76 3.43 12.69
CA ASP A 102 12.62 3.19 14.13
C ASP A 102 11.38 3.89 14.70
N ASN A 103 10.72 3.28 15.68
CA ASN A 103 9.55 3.83 16.35
C ASN A 103 9.82 5.20 16.98
N ASP A 104 11.05 5.42 17.45
CA ASP A 104 11.43 6.66 18.14
C ASP A 104 11.56 7.85 17.17
N ILE A 105 11.68 7.60 15.86
CA ILE A 105 11.90 8.64 14.84
C ILE A 105 10.82 8.69 13.76
N ARG A 106 10.05 7.61 13.56
CA ARG A 106 9.02 7.56 12.53
C ARG A 106 7.88 8.51 12.84
N ARG A 107 7.37 9.16 11.81
CA ARG A 107 6.21 10.06 11.87
C ARG A 107 4.90 9.35 11.54
N VAL A 108 4.97 8.25 10.80
CA VAL A 108 3.81 7.40 10.48
C VAL A 108 3.73 6.24 11.47
N ASP A 109 2.69 6.24 12.29
CA ASP A 109 2.41 5.15 13.23
C ASP A 109 1.42 4.11 12.67
N THR A 110 1.28 2.99 13.36
CA THR A 110 0.40 1.89 12.95
C THR A 110 -1.09 2.29 12.96
N ARG A 111 -1.52 3.24 13.80
CA ARG A 111 -2.92 3.71 13.84
C ARG A 111 -3.26 4.50 12.58
N MET A 112 -2.31 5.28 12.07
CA MET A 112 -2.44 5.98 10.79
C MET A 112 -2.61 5.00 9.63
N LEU A 113 -1.76 3.96 9.56
CA LEU A 113 -1.90 2.91 8.55
C LEU A 113 -3.27 2.24 8.58
N GLN A 114 -3.73 1.89 9.78
CA GLN A 114 -5.06 1.28 9.96
C GLN A 114 -6.18 2.22 9.54
N HIS A 115 -6.07 3.51 9.87
CA HIS A 115 -7.05 4.52 9.47
C HIS A 115 -7.10 4.66 7.94
N TRP A 116 -5.97 4.89 7.29
CA TRP A 116 -5.88 5.03 5.84
C TRP A 116 -6.34 3.78 5.11
N GLY A 117 -5.89 2.59 5.52
CA GLY A 117 -6.32 1.32 4.92
C GLY A 117 -7.84 1.11 5.04
N LYS A 118 -8.43 1.36 6.22
CA LYS A 118 -9.89 1.28 6.41
C LYS A 118 -10.64 2.29 5.55
N THR A 119 -10.14 3.52 5.46
CA THR A 119 -10.75 4.59 4.64
C THR A 119 -10.73 4.22 3.16
N LEU A 120 -9.60 3.76 2.63
CA LEU A 120 -9.46 3.31 1.25
C LEU A 120 -10.42 2.16 0.92
N LYS A 121 -10.40 1.08 1.72
CA LYS A 121 -11.29 -0.08 1.50
C LYS A 121 -12.77 0.30 1.60
N LYS A 122 -13.15 1.15 2.58
CA LYS A 122 -14.53 1.63 2.74
C LYS A 122 -15.00 2.41 1.51
N ILE A 123 -14.16 3.30 0.99
CA ILE A 123 -14.51 4.16 -0.16
C ILE A 123 -14.56 3.33 -1.45
N ALA A 124 -13.59 2.46 -1.69
CA ALA A 124 -13.64 1.55 -2.84
C ALA A 124 -14.92 0.71 -2.88
N LYS A 125 -15.39 0.24 -1.72
CA LYS A 125 -16.64 -0.54 -1.61
C LYS A 125 -17.92 0.29 -1.77
N LYS A 126 -17.96 1.51 -1.21
CA LYS A 126 -19.20 2.31 -1.14
C LYS A 126 -19.34 3.34 -2.26
N ASN A 127 -18.24 3.96 -2.67
CA ASN A 127 -18.22 5.03 -3.65
C ASN A 127 -16.84 5.07 -4.36
N PRO A 128 -16.56 4.12 -5.27
CA PRO A 128 -15.26 4.01 -5.93
C PRO A 128 -14.87 5.26 -6.74
N ALA A 129 -15.85 6.07 -7.16
CA ALA A 129 -15.61 7.34 -7.85
C ALA A 129 -14.86 8.38 -6.96
N GLN A 130 -14.96 8.28 -5.63
CA GLN A 130 -14.25 9.16 -4.69
C GLN A 130 -12.86 8.65 -4.30
N LEU A 131 -12.47 7.44 -4.71
CA LEU A 131 -11.17 6.87 -4.37
C LEU A 131 -9.98 7.75 -4.80
N PRO A 132 -9.99 8.41 -5.99
CA PRO A 132 -8.90 9.29 -6.39
C PRO A 132 -8.69 10.49 -5.45
N GLU A 133 -9.78 11.07 -4.94
CA GLU A 133 -9.74 12.23 -4.04
C GLU A 133 -9.18 11.84 -2.67
N VAL A 134 -9.59 10.67 -2.17
CA VAL A 134 -9.13 10.12 -0.89
C VAL A 134 -7.64 9.84 -0.93
N ILE A 135 -7.13 9.27 -2.03
CA ILE A 135 -5.70 9.00 -2.19
C ILE A 135 -4.88 10.29 -2.21
N VAL A 136 -5.39 11.35 -2.87
CA VAL A 136 -4.77 12.68 -2.83
C VAL A 136 -4.80 13.27 -1.41
N SER A 137 -5.88 13.07 -0.66
CA SER A 137 -5.97 13.54 0.71
C SER A 137 -4.94 12.87 1.62
N ILE A 138 -4.77 11.55 1.51
CA ILE A 138 -3.79 10.79 2.29
C ILE A 138 -2.37 11.21 1.90
N ASP A 139 -2.06 11.36 0.61
CA ASP A 139 -0.73 11.83 0.18
C ASP A 139 -0.41 13.23 0.73
N ARG A 140 -1.40 14.13 0.73
CA ARG A 140 -1.24 15.47 1.32
C ARG A 140 -1.00 15.40 2.82
N GLU A 141 -1.79 14.59 3.54
CA GLU A 141 -1.60 14.38 4.99
C GLU A 141 -0.20 13.85 5.28
N LEU A 142 0.26 12.85 4.53
CA LEU A 142 1.60 12.29 4.63
C LEU A 142 2.67 13.34 4.36
N ASN A 143 2.58 14.11 3.27
CA ASN A 143 3.57 15.14 2.96
C ASN A 143 3.64 16.21 4.08
N ASN A 144 2.50 16.60 4.66
CA ASN A 144 2.46 17.52 5.79
C ASN A 144 3.14 16.95 7.04
N LEU A 145 3.01 15.63 7.27
CA LEU A 145 3.66 14.96 8.37
C LEU A 145 5.17 14.84 8.17
N LEU A 146 5.66 14.76 6.93
CA LEU A 146 7.08 14.56 6.63
C LEU A 146 7.89 15.86 6.55
N ASN A 147 7.22 17.02 6.43
CA ASN A 147 7.86 18.34 6.37
C ASN A 147 8.33 18.87 7.73
#